data_AF-A0A940VIA9-F1
#
_entry.id   AF-A0A940VIA9-F1
#
_cell.length_a   1.000
_cell.length_b   1.000
_cell.length_c   1.000
_cell.angle_alpha   90.00
_cell.angle_beta   90.00
_cell.angle_gamma   90.00
#
_symmetry.space_group_name_H-M   'P 1'
#
loop_
_entity.id
_entity.type
_entity.pdbx_description
1 polymer ?
#
loop_
_entity_poly.entity_id
_entity_poly.type
_entity_poly.pdbx_seq_one_letter_code
_entity_poly.pdbx_strand_id
1 'polypeptide(L)'
;MRKDDPPSPAMIRCQGCGSANPAYDVVHYGSIEGGYRELCTHCFNAEVARVQGLEDFENVRFHPVVMSDCAGEAHEFHFRARLLGASVALEAFEIEGGTPAGHQFQMPGEPDDDLLSLLGRLIERMRRRLAKRDLDETPLGLQIAGQSVRGRIEWDDATDGVLPLVVIDGQEVSWEQFGKMLMSYEGWQFRMEILDRSEEV
;
A
#
# COMPACT_ATOMS: atom_id res chain seq x y z
N MET A 1 13.68 25.42 18.58
CA MET A 1 13.64 24.96 17.18
C MET A 1 13.67 23.45 17.21
N ARG A 2 12.50 22.80 17.26
CA ARG A 2 12.39 21.34 17.13
C ARG A 2 12.15 21.08 15.64
N LYS A 3 13.04 20.29 15.03
CA LYS A 3 12.94 19.85 13.63
C LYS A 3 11.66 19.04 13.46
N ASP A 4 10.76 19.58 12.65
CA ASP A 4 9.85 18.91 11.73
C ASP A 4 9.18 17.63 12.26
N ASP A 5 8.06 17.81 12.97
CA ASP A 5 7.02 16.76 12.95
C ASP A 5 6.53 16.63 11.50
N PRO A 6 6.43 15.42 10.93
CA PRO A 6 5.83 15.24 9.62
C PRO A 6 4.41 15.82 9.62
N PRO A 7 3.97 16.45 8.52
CA PRO A 7 2.66 17.08 8.46
C PRO A 7 1.59 16.04 8.82
N SER A 8 0.74 16.39 9.80
CA SER A 8 -0.39 15.53 10.15
C SER A 8 -1.28 15.32 8.92
N PRO A 9 -1.79 14.10 8.71
CA PRO A 9 -2.60 13.80 7.54
C PRO A 9 -3.79 14.76 7.42
N ALA A 10 -4.11 15.15 6.18
CA ALA A 10 -5.32 15.91 5.91
C ALA A 10 -6.54 15.15 6.47
N MET A 11 -7.39 15.86 7.19
CA MET A 11 -8.57 15.27 7.83
C MET A 11 -9.81 15.61 7.02
N ILE A 12 -10.57 14.58 6.63
CA ILE A 12 -11.80 14.70 5.85
C ILE A 12 -12.98 14.27 6.72
N ARG A 13 -14.07 15.04 6.66
CA ARG A 13 -15.29 14.72 7.40
C ARG A 13 -16.13 13.70 6.64
N CYS A 14 -16.30 12.51 7.22
CA CYS A 14 -17.13 11.47 6.64
C CYS A 14 -18.60 11.94 6.56
N GLN A 15 -19.21 11.86 5.38
CA GLN A 15 -20.61 12.22 5.15
C GLN A 15 -21.60 11.17 5.66
N GLY A 16 -21.12 9.96 6.02
CA GLY A 16 -21.93 8.90 6.63
C GLY A 16 -22.05 9.02 8.14
N CYS A 17 -20.93 9.16 8.87
CA CYS A 17 -20.93 9.19 10.35
C CYS A 17 -20.58 10.56 10.96
N GLY A 18 -20.18 11.54 10.16
CA GLY A 18 -19.82 12.89 10.62
C GLY A 18 -18.44 13.02 11.27
N SER A 19 -17.74 11.91 11.54
CA SER A 19 -16.40 11.90 12.13
C SER A 19 -15.33 12.41 11.16
N ALA A 20 -14.31 13.08 11.70
CA ALA A 20 -13.09 13.42 10.96
C ALA A 20 -12.20 12.17 10.84
N ASN A 21 -11.80 11.83 9.62
CA ASN A 21 -10.94 10.68 9.33
C ASN A 21 -9.74 11.15 8.49
N PRO A 22 -8.58 10.49 8.61
CA PRO A 22 -7.46 10.76 7.71
C PRO A 22 -7.86 10.55 6.25
N ALA A 23 -7.33 11.36 5.34
CA ALA A 23 -7.67 11.29 3.92
C ALA A 23 -7.45 9.89 3.32
N TYR A 24 -6.40 9.18 3.77
CA TYR A 24 -6.15 7.82 3.33
C TYR A 24 -7.25 6.81 3.75
N ASP A 25 -8.05 7.10 4.79
CA ASP A 25 -9.16 6.24 5.22
C ASP A 25 -10.51 6.70 4.66
N VAL A 26 -10.52 7.55 3.63
CA VAL A 26 -11.74 8.05 2.97
C VAL A 26 -11.83 7.55 1.53
N VAL A 27 -13.04 7.19 1.14
CA VAL A 27 -13.42 6.71 -0.20
C VAL A 27 -14.41 7.69 -0.81
N HIS A 28 -14.17 8.05 -2.06
CA HIS A 28 -15.07 8.86 -2.87
C HIS A 28 -16.10 7.92 -3.53
N TYR A 29 -17.29 7.81 -2.94
CA TYR A 29 -18.28 6.79 -3.29
C TYR A 29 -19.55 7.40 -3.91
N GLY A 30 -19.97 6.89 -5.06
CA GLY A 30 -21.14 7.36 -5.77
C GLY A 30 -21.12 7.02 -7.27
N SER A 31 -21.98 7.69 -8.03
CA SER A 31 -22.02 7.60 -9.48
C SER A 31 -22.21 8.98 -10.10
N ILE A 32 -22.02 9.08 -11.42
CA ILE A 32 -22.23 10.33 -12.16
C ILE A 32 -23.67 10.83 -12.00
N GLU A 33 -24.65 9.92 -11.96
CA GLU A 33 -26.07 10.23 -11.82
C GLU A 33 -26.49 10.53 -10.38
N GLY A 34 -25.93 9.78 -9.42
CA GLY A 34 -26.28 9.88 -8.00
C GLY A 34 -25.49 10.94 -7.22
N GLY A 35 -24.48 11.52 -7.86
CA GLY A 35 -23.47 12.33 -7.17
C GLY A 35 -22.55 11.45 -6.33
N TYR A 36 -21.57 12.10 -5.70
CA TYR A 36 -20.56 11.43 -4.92
C TYR A 36 -20.49 11.94 -3.48
N ARG A 37 -20.08 11.06 -2.57
CA ARG A 37 -19.92 11.31 -1.15
C ARG A 37 -18.55 10.85 -0.66
N GLU A 38 -18.03 11.56 0.32
CA GLU A 38 -16.80 11.17 1.04
C GLU A 38 -17.18 10.31 2.25
N LEU A 39 -16.87 9.01 2.18
CA LEU A 39 -17.17 8.06 3.25
C LEU A 39 -15.88 7.52 3.83
N CYS A 40 -15.75 7.45 5.16
CA CYS A 40 -14.66 6.68 5.74
C CYS A 40 -14.83 5.19 5.40
N THR A 41 -13.74 4.42 5.36
CA THR A 41 -13.75 3.00 4.97
C THR A 41 -14.82 2.19 5.70
N HIS A 42 -15.02 2.45 7.00
CA HIS A 42 -16.05 1.77 7.79
C HIS A 42 -17.48 2.06 7.29
N CYS A 43 -17.81 3.33 7.01
CA CYS A 43 -19.13 3.69 6.46
C CYS A 43 -19.31 3.19 5.03
N PHE A 44 -18.24 3.26 4.22
CA PHE A 44 -18.22 2.70 2.87
C PHE A 44 -18.54 1.21 2.89
N ASN A 45 -17.81 0.42 3.68
CA ASN A 45 -18.02 -1.02 3.80
C ASN A 45 -19.45 -1.35 4.27
N ALA A 46 -19.97 -0.63 5.26
CA ALA A 46 -21.34 -0.84 5.75
C ALA A 46 -22.39 -0.58 4.65
N GLU A 47 -22.15 0.42 3.80
CA GLU A 47 -23.05 0.70 2.69
C GLU A 47 -22.99 -0.36 1.60
N VAL A 48 -21.79 -0.80 1.22
CA VAL A 48 -21.60 -1.88 0.24
C VAL A 48 -22.21 -3.19 0.77
N ALA A 49 -21.96 -3.55 2.02
CA ALA A 49 -22.52 -4.74 2.65
C ALA A 49 -24.05 -4.73 2.61
N ARG A 50 -24.67 -3.61 2.98
CA ARG A 50 -26.13 -3.43 2.91
C ARG A 50 -26.67 -3.59 1.49
N VAL A 51 -26.00 -3.02 0.48
CA VAL A 51 -26.43 -3.13 -0.93
C VAL A 51 -26.31 -4.56 -1.44
N GLN A 52 -25.30 -5.30 -0.97
CA GLN A 52 -25.07 -6.71 -1.34
C GLN A 52 -25.87 -7.71 -0.48
N GLY A 53 -26.60 -7.26 0.54
CA GLY A 53 -27.32 -8.14 1.45
C GLY A 53 -26.42 -8.96 2.38
N LEU A 54 -25.22 -8.45 2.69
CA LEU A 54 -24.27 -9.07 3.62
C LEU A 54 -24.58 -8.58 5.04
N GLU A 55 -25.36 -9.36 5.79
CA GLU A 55 -25.84 -8.97 7.14
C GLU A 55 -24.76 -9.09 8.23
N ASP A 56 -23.83 -10.03 8.08
CA ASP A 56 -22.80 -10.37 9.08
C ASP A 56 -21.38 -9.98 8.67
N PHE A 57 -21.22 -8.99 7.77
CA PHE A 57 -19.90 -8.56 7.33
C PHE A 57 -19.08 -7.97 8.49
N GLU A 58 -17.95 -8.61 8.82
CA GLU A 58 -17.04 -8.12 9.85
C GLU A 58 -16.35 -6.82 9.39
N ASN A 59 -16.71 -5.69 9.99
CA ASN A 59 -16.19 -4.39 9.60
C ASN A 59 -15.20 -3.84 10.66
N VAL A 60 -14.10 -4.57 10.85
CA VAL A 60 -13.11 -4.32 11.92
C VAL A 60 -12.09 -3.25 11.52
N ARG A 61 -11.73 -2.40 12.49
CA ARG A 61 -10.57 -1.50 12.39
C ARG A 61 -9.39 -2.10 13.14
N PHE A 62 -8.29 -2.32 12.42
CA PHE A 62 -7.06 -2.84 13.02
C PHE A 62 -6.18 -1.71 13.53
N HIS A 63 -5.45 -2.00 14.61
CA HIS A 63 -4.42 -1.09 15.12
C HIS A 63 -3.15 -1.23 14.27
N PRO A 64 -2.35 -0.15 14.13
CA PRO A 64 -1.07 -0.24 13.46
C PRO A 64 -0.14 -1.25 14.13
N VAL A 65 0.76 -1.83 13.33
CA VAL A 65 1.76 -2.79 13.80
C VAL A 65 3.13 -2.33 13.35
N VAL A 66 4.10 -2.37 14.27
CA VAL A 66 5.51 -2.09 13.97
C VAL A 66 6.23 -3.41 13.68
N MET A 67 6.98 -3.44 12.58
CA MET A 67 7.80 -4.59 12.17
C MET A 67 9.19 -4.12 11.77
N SER A 68 10.23 -4.90 12.09
CA SER A 68 11.58 -4.62 11.62
C SER A 68 11.90 -5.39 10.35
N ASP A 69 12.65 -4.77 9.45
CA ASP A 69 13.19 -5.42 8.26
C ASP A 69 14.50 -6.18 8.54
N CYS A 70 15.12 -6.71 7.49
CA CYS A 70 16.39 -7.43 7.59
C CYS A 70 17.59 -6.55 7.96
N ALA A 71 17.51 -5.24 7.77
CA ALA A 71 18.52 -4.27 8.21
C ALA A 71 18.30 -3.82 9.67
N GLY A 72 17.16 -4.16 10.27
CA GLY A 72 16.77 -3.74 11.61
C GLY A 72 16.04 -2.40 11.65
N GLU A 73 15.68 -1.83 10.49
CA GLU A 73 14.87 -0.62 10.39
C GLU A 73 13.43 -0.94 10.79
N ALA A 74 12.80 -0.05 11.56
CA ALA A 74 11.45 -0.24 12.07
C ALA A 74 10.43 0.45 11.17
N HIS A 75 9.42 -0.29 10.75
CA HIS A 75 8.36 0.12 9.84
C HIS A 75 7.01 0.04 10.54
N GLU A 76 6.24 1.13 10.54
CA GLU A 76 4.88 1.17 11.10
C GLU A 76 3.84 0.97 9.98
N PHE A 77 3.06 -0.10 10.08
CA PHE A 77 2.04 -0.45 9.11
C PHE A 77 0.65 -0.13 9.61
N HIS A 78 -0.09 0.63 8.81
CA HIS A 78 -1.53 0.83 8.96
C HIS A 78 -2.28 -0.17 8.09
N PHE A 79 -3.51 -0.48 8.49
CA PHE A 79 -4.34 -1.47 7.83
C PHE A 79 -5.71 -0.91 7.46
N ARG A 80 -6.28 -1.39 6.35
CA ARG A 80 -7.70 -1.22 6.06
C ARG A 80 -8.23 -2.44 5.30
N ALA A 81 -9.44 -2.84 5.64
CA ALA A 81 -10.23 -3.79 4.85
C ALA A 81 -11.23 -3.01 4.02
N ARG A 82 -11.29 -3.25 2.71
CA ARG A 82 -12.27 -2.65 1.79
C ARG A 82 -13.13 -3.75 1.19
N LEU A 83 -14.45 -3.58 1.28
CA LEU A 83 -15.42 -4.42 0.59
C LEU A 83 -15.64 -3.88 -0.83
N LEU A 84 -15.06 -4.54 -1.82
CA LEU A 84 -15.04 -4.13 -3.22
C LEU A 84 -16.02 -4.99 -4.03
N GLY A 85 -17.31 -4.68 -3.91
CA GLY A 85 -18.37 -5.51 -4.48
C GLY A 85 -18.57 -6.76 -3.63
N ALA A 86 -18.28 -7.94 -4.19
CA ALA A 86 -18.41 -9.21 -3.51
C ALA A 86 -17.07 -9.76 -2.96
N SER A 87 -15.98 -8.98 -3.01
CA SER A 87 -14.68 -9.39 -2.49
C SER A 87 -14.16 -8.41 -1.44
N VAL A 88 -13.24 -8.88 -0.59
CA VAL A 88 -12.54 -8.09 0.40
C VAL A 88 -11.08 -7.90 -0.03
N ALA A 89 -10.58 -6.68 0.09
CA ALA A 89 -9.14 -6.40 0.02
C ALA A 89 -8.67 -5.93 1.40
N LEU A 90 -7.82 -6.74 2.04
CA LEU A 90 -7.09 -6.33 3.24
C LEU A 90 -5.74 -5.76 2.82
N GLU A 91 -5.54 -4.47 3.10
CA GLU A 91 -4.33 -3.75 2.74
C GLU A 91 -3.51 -3.42 3.98
N ALA A 92 -2.18 -3.44 3.84
CA ALA A 92 -1.23 -2.89 4.79
C ALA A 92 -0.32 -1.89 4.09
N PHE A 93 -0.05 -0.74 4.70
CA PHE A 93 0.77 0.31 4.10
C PHE A 93 1.44 1.18 5.16
N GLU A 94 2.61 1.71 4.81
CA GLU A 94 3.24 2.79 5.57
C GLU A 94 2.59 4.14 5.22
N ILE A 95 2.81 5.14 6.05
CA ILE A 95 2.32 6.51 5.83
C ILE A 95 3.49 7.47 5.77
N GLU A 96 3.59 8.19 4.66
CA GLU A 96 4.51 9.31 4.49
C GLU A 96 3.71 10.53 3.99
N GLY A 97 3.96 11.71 4.55
CA GLY A 97 3.21 12.92 4.19
C GLY A 97 1.70 12.84 4.41
N GLY A 98 1.21 11.88 5.20
CA GLY A 98 -0.21 11.65 5.43
C GLY A 98 -0.91 10.80 4.37
N THR A 99 -0.16 10.22 3.42
CA THR A 99 -0.66 9.34 2.37
C THR A 99 -0.02 7.95 2.44
N PRO A 100 -0.67 6.89 1.93
CA PRO A 100 -0.05 5.58 1.82
C PRO A 100 1.21 5.66 0.95
N ALA A 101 2.34 5.23 1.50
CA ALA A 101 3.64 5.31 0.85
C ALA A 101 4.48 4.07 1.20
N GLY A 102 5.73 4.06 0.75
CA GLY A 102 6.72 3.03 1.04
C GLY A 102 6.24 1.60 0.83
N HIS A 103 6.46 0.75 1.83
CA HIS A 103 6.03 -0.64 1.83
C HIS A 103 4.50 -0.71 1.83
N GLN A 104 3.97 -1.40 0.83
CA GLN A 104 2.53 -1.66 0.73
C GLN A 104 2.26 -3.10 0.30
N PHE A 105 1.19 -3.65 0.87
CA PHE A 105 0.77 -5.04 0.70
C PHE A 105 -0.74 -5.11 0.55
N GLN A 106 -1.23 -6.16 -0.12
CA GLN A 106 -2.65 -6.44 -0.26
C GLN A 106 -2.87 -7.95 -0.20
N MET A 107 -3.88 -8.37 0.56
CA MET A 107 -4.37 -9.75 0.58
C MET A 107 -5.85 -9.76 0.17
N PRO A 108 -6.23 -10.49 -0.88
CA PRO A 108 -7.62 -10.69 -1.24
C PRO A 108 -8.25 -11.67 -0.25
N GLY A 109 -9.52 -11.49 0.03
CA GLY A 109 -10.35 -12.39 0.81
C GLY A 109 -11.81 -12.31 0.38
N GLU A 110 -12.63 -13.14 0.98
CA GLU A 110 -14.08 -13.16 0.77
C GLU A 110 -14.82 -12.48 1.94
N PRO A 111 -16.07 -12.01 1.76
CA PRO A 111 -16.81 -11.33 2.82
C PRO A 111 -17.09 -12.17 4.06
N ASP A 112 -17.07 -13.49 3.95
CA ASP A 112 -17.26 -14.48 5.01
C ASP A 112 -15.95 -15.04 5.58
N ASP A 113 -14.79 -14.60 5.07
CA ASP A 113 -13.50 -14.94 5.67
C ASP A 113 -13.37 -14.34 7.07
N ASP A 114 -12.79 -15.11 8.00
CA ASP A 114 -12.31 -14.57 9.28
C ASP A 114 -11.19 -13.55 9.02
N LEU A 115 -11.48 -12.27 9.32
CA LEU A 115 -10.54 -11.19 9.05
C LEU A 115 -9.26 -11.28 9.88
N LEU A 116 -9.28 -11.94 11.05
CA LEU A 116 -8.07 -12.16 11.84
C LEU A 116 -7.17 -13.20 11.18
N SER A 117 -7.73 -14.25 10.59
CA SER A 117 -7.00 -15.22 9.77
C SER A 117 -6.43 -14.56 8.51
N LEU A 118 -7.19 -13.69 7.83
CA LEU A 118 -6.72 -12.92 6.69
C LEU A 118 -5.55 -11.99 7.07
N LEU A 119 -5.66 -11.31 8.21
CA LEU A 119 -4.58 -10.49 8.78
C LEU A 119 -3.33 -11.33 9.08
N GLY A 120 -3.49 -12.52 9.68
CA GLY A 120 -2.38 -13.43 9.93
C GLY A 120 -1.59 -13.76 8.66
N ARG A 121 -2.28 -14.14 7.58
CA ARG A 121 -1.67 -14.40 6.26
C ARG A 121 -0.95 -13.18 5.70
N LEU A 122 -1.56 -11.99 5.83
CA LEU A 122 -0.94 -10.74 5.37
C LEU A 122 0.34 -10.43 6.15
N ILE A 123 0.32 -10.55 7.49
CA ILE A 123 1.51 -10.36 8.34
C ILE A 123 2.62 -11.33 7.97
N GLU A 124 2.31 -12.59 7.70
CA GLU A 124 3.30 -13.58 7.25
C GLU A 124 3.94 -13.18 5.91
N ARG A 125 3.15 -12.70 4.96
CA ARG A 125 3.66 -12.16 3.69
C ARG A 125 4.56 -10.95 3.90
N MET A 126 4.15 -10.01 4.76
CA MET A 126 4.95 -8.84 5.11
C MET A 126 6.31 -9.25 5.69
N ARG A 127 6.34 -10.20 6.63
CA ARG A 127 7.60 -10.73 7.20
C ARG A 127 8.52 -11.30 6.13
N ARG A 128 7.99 -12.08 5.19
CA ARG A 128 8.79 -12.67 4.09
C ARG A 128 9.34 -11.60 3.16
N ARG A 129 8.57 -10.54 2.85
CA ARG A 129 9.05 -9.43 2.02
C ARG A 129 10.12 -8.60 2.70
N LEU A 130 9.96 -8.31 4.00
CA LEU A 130 10.88 -7.52 4.81
C LEU A 130 12.17 -8.27 5.19
N ALA A 131 12.15 -9.61 5.15
CA ALA A 131 13.32 -10.44 5.43
C ALA A 131 14.39 -10.42 4.32
N LYS A 132 14.15 -9.73 3.21
CA LYS A 132 15.04 -9.66 2.06
C LYS A 132 15.08 -8.25 1.52
N ARG A 133 16.29 -7.79 1.20
CA ARG A 133 16.57 -6.53 0.54
C ARG A 133 16.86 -6.77 -0.94
N ASP A 134 16.29 -5.93 -1.78
CA ASP A 134 16.47 -5.87 -3.23
C ASP A 134 17.41 -4.71 -3.64
N LEU A 135 17.63 -3.73 -2.77
CA LEU A 135 18.56 -2.61 -2.98
C LEU A 135 19.74 -2.63 -2.00
N ASP A 136 20.90 -2.14 -2.42
CA ASP A 136 22.06 -1.92 -1.56
C ASP A 136 22.77 -0.61 -1.85
N GLU A 137 23.32 -0.01 -0.81
CA GLU A 137 24.20 1.16 -0.93
C GLU A 137 25.62 0.71 -1.22
N THR A 138 26.15 1.15 -2.36
CA THR A 138 27.50 0.81 -2.83
C THR A 138 28.34 2.08 -3.00
N PRO A 139 29.66 1.98 -3.25
CA PRO A 139 30.46 3.14 -3.64
C PRO A 139 29.99 3.84 -4.93
N LEU A 140 29.16 3.19 -5.74
CA LEU A 140 28.52 3.75 -6.94
C LEU A 140 27.12 4.33 -6.66
N GLY A 141 26.72 4.41 -5.38
CA GLY A 141 25.39 4.77 -4.92
C GLY A 141 24.47 3.55 -4.77
N LEU A 142 23.17 3.82 -4.71
CA LEU A 142 22.11 2.81 -4.63
C LEU A 142 22.10 1.90 -5.86
N GLN A 143 22.15 0.58 -5.65
CA GLN A 143 22.20 -0.44 -6.69
C GLN A 143 21.23 -1.59 -6.37
N ILE A 144 20.91 -2.42 -7.37
CA ILE A 144 20.19 -3.67 -7.14
C ILE A 144 21.15 -4.65 -6.45
N ALA A 145 20.75 -5.19 -5.30
CA ALA A 145 21.58 -6.04 -4.44
C ALA A 145 21.96 -7.40 -5.07
N GLY A 146 21.24 -7.83 -6.10
CA GLY A 146 21.50 -9.08 -6.82
C GLY A 146 20.83 -9.11 -8.20
N GLN A 147 20.58 -10.29 -8.75
CA GLN A 147 20.04 -10.45 -10.11
C GLN A 147 18.52 -10.40 -10.20
N SER A 148 17.84 -10.14 -9.08
CA SER A 148 16.40 -10.05 -8.97
C SER A 148 16.07 -8.82 -8.14
N VAL A 149 15.02 -8.12 -8.56
CA VAL A 149 14.52 -6.91 -7.91
C VAL A 149 13.01 -6.99 -7.86
N ARG A 150 12.44 -6.77 -6.68
CA ARG A 150 11.00 -6.79 -6.44
C ARG A 150 10.53 -5.40 -6.05
N GLY A 151 9.66 -4.83 -6.87
CA GLY A 151 9.12 -3.50 -6.62
C GLY A 151 7.67 -3.37 -7.05
N ARG A 152 7.13 -2.19 -6.81
CA ARG A 152 5.79 -1.78 -7.23
C ARG A 152 5.92 -0.63 -8.21
N ILE A 153 5.17 -0.68 -9.30
CA ILE A 153 5.07 0.41 -10.26
C ILE A 153 3.96 1.35 -9.77
N GLU A 154 4.28 2.63 -9.65
CA GLU A 154 3.38 3.69 -9.18
C GLU A 154 3.33 4.85 -10.17
N TRP A 155 2.33 5.70 -10.00
CA TRP A 155 2.24 6.97 -10.71
C TRP A 155 3.28 7.96 -10.16
N ASP A 156 3.95 8.68 -11.06
CA ASP A 156 4.94 9.70 -10.69
C ASP A 156 4.36 11.11 -10.89
N ASP A 157 4.00 11.76 -9.79
CA ASP A 157 3.51 13.16 -9.82
C ASP A 157 4.60 14.14 -10.31
N ALA A 158 5.89 13.82 -10.12
CA ALA A 158 6.98 14.70 -10.54
C ALA A 158 7.14 14.75 -12.08
N THR A 159 6.68 13.71 -12.78
CA THR A 159 6.74 13.62 -14.24
C THR A 159 5.37 13.60 -14.91
N ASP A 160 4.28 13.88 -14.17
CA ASP A 160 2.89 13.80 -14.67
C ASP A 160 2.60 12.43 -15.31
N GLY A 161 3.16 11.38 -14.71
CA GLY A 161 3.06 9.99 -15.17
C GLY A 161 3.65 9.69 -16.54
N VAL A 162 4.49 10.58 -17.08
CA VAL A 162 5.23 10.32 -18.33
C VAL A 162 6.16 9.13 -18.18
N LEU A 163 6.78 8.99 -17.00
CA LEU A 163 7.55 7.81 -16.60
C LEU A 163 6.95 7.25 -15.31
N PRO A 164 7.03 5.93 -15.09
CA PRO A 164 6.59 5.36 -13.83
C PRO A 164 7.54 5.70 -12.69
N LEU A 165 6.99 5.80 -11.49
CA LEU A 165 7.75 5.69 -10.25
C LEU A 165 7.89 4.21 -9.90
N VAL A 166 9.05 3.79 -9.39
CA VAL A 166 9.25 2.42 -8.90
C VAL A 166 9.50 2.47 -7.41
N VAL A 167 8.74 1.70 -6.64
CA VAL A 167 8.96 1.57 -5.19
C VAL A 167 9.61 0.21 -4.91
N ILE A 168 10.84 0.22 -4.39
CA ILE A 168 11.62 -1.00 -4.09
C ILE A 168 12.06 -0.90 -2.63
N ASP A 169 11.82 -1.95 -1.84
CA ASP A 169 12.10 -1.96 -0.40
C ASP A 169 11.53 -0.75 0.35
N GLY A 170 10.34 -0.31 -0.05
CA GLY A 170 9.69 0.86 0.53
C GLY A 170 10.32 2.20 0.14
N GLN A 171 11.36 2.21 -0.69
CA GLN A 171 11.98 3.43 -1.18
C GLN A 171 11.48 3.77 -2.60
N GLU A 172 11.12 5.04 -2.81
CA GLU A 172 10.83 5.58 -4.12
C GLU A 172 12.12 5.73 -4.97
N VAL A 173 12.07 5.19 -6.19
CA VAL A 173 13.15 5.19 -7.17
C VAL A 173 12.58 5.67 -8.49
N SER A 174 13.10 6.78 -9.01
CA SER A 174 12.69 7.28 -10.31
C SER A 174 13.08 6.31 -11.42
N TRP A 175 12.36 6.35 -12.54
CA TRP A 175 12.71 5.52 -13.69
C TRP A 175 14.14 5.73 -14.18
N GLU A 176 14.65 6.96 -14.10
CA GLU A 176 16.04 7.28 -14.45
C GLU A 176 17.04 6.62 -13.48
N GLN A 177 16.75 6.65 -12.17
CA GLN A 177 17.59 5.99 -11.17
C GLN A 177 17.59 4.48 -11.37
N PHE A 178 16.42 3.88 -11.59
CA PHE A 178 16.30 2.45 -11.87
C PHE A 178 17.09 2.07 -13.14
N GLY A 179 16.96 2.85 -14.22
CA GLY A 179 17.73 2.66 -15.45
C GLY A 179 19.25 2.76 -15.24
N LYS A 180 19.72 3.66 -14.36
CA LYS A 180 21.15 3.74 -13.98
C LYS A 180 21.61 2.48 -13.26
N MET A 181 20.79 1.90 -12.38
CA MET A 181 21.13 0.63 -11.71
C MET A 181 21.26 -0.52 -12.72
N LEU A 182 20.46 -0.53 -13.78
CA LEU A 182 20.56 -1.55 -14.84
C LEU A 182 21.88 -1.48 -15.63
N MET A 183 22.61 -0.36 -15.59
CA MET A 183 23.90 -0.22 -16.29
C MET A 183 24.96 -1.20 -15.77
N SER A 184 24.85 -1.70 -14.53
CA SER A 184 25.76 -2.74 -14.02
C SER A 184 25.56 -4.11 -14.69
N TYR A 185 24.50 -4.27 -15.47
CA TYR A 185 24.12 -5.52 -16.17
C TYR A 185 24.37 -5.44 -17.68
N GLU A 186 25.31 -4.62 -18.15
CA GLU A 186 25.66 -4.50 -19.57
C GLU A 186 26.02 -5.88 -20.17
N GLY A 187 25.32 -6.26 -21.26
CA GLY A 187 25.51 -7.55 -21.94
C GLY A 187 24.67 -8.72 -21.40
N TRP A 188 23.86 -8.49 -20.36
CA TRP A 188 22.98 -9.51 -19.78
C TRP A 188 21.62 -9.55 -20.47
N GLN A 189 20.92 -10.67 -20.32
CA GLN A 189 19.51 -10.82 -20.74
C GLN A 189 18.61 -10.68 -19.51
N PHE A 190 17.41 -10.12 -19.68
CA PHE A 190 16.43 -9.98 -18.60
C PHE A 190 15.04 -10.47 -19.02
N ARG A 191 14.23 -10.83 -18.02
CA ARG A 191 12.79 -11.11 -18.15
C ARG A 191 12.06 -10.28 -17.10
N MET A 192 10.99 -9.61 -17.52
CA MET A 192 10.11 -8.85 -16.63
C MET A 192 8.77 -9.57 -16.52
N GLU A 193 8.27 -9.69 -15.30
CA GLU A 193 6.97 -10.27 -14.97
C GLU A 193 6.16 -9.21 -14.24
N ILE A 194 4.93 -8.97 -14.71
CA ILE A 194 4.01 -8.00 -14.11
C ILE A 194 2.89 -8.81 -13.47
N LEU A 195 2.71 -8.61 -12.16
CA LEU A 195 1.82 -9.38 -11.31
C LEU A 195 0.80 -8.46 -10.66
N ASP A 196 -0.36 -9.00 -10.29
CA ASP A 196 -1.33 -8.25 -9.50
C ASP A 196 -0.75 -7.92 -8.11
N ARG A 197 -1.18 -6.80 -7.53
CA ARG A 197 -0.74 -6.35 -6.19
C ARG A 197 -1.00 -7.41 -5.11
N SER A 198 -1.99 -8.26 -5.30
CA SER A 198 -2.31 -9.38 -4.41
C SER A 198 -1.36 -10.57 -4.50
N GLU A 199 -0.51 -10.66 -5.52
CA GLU A 199 0.41 -11.79 -5.73
C GLU A 199 1.73 -11.60 -4.96
N GLU A 200 2.32 -12.70 -4.50
CA GLU A 200 3.57 -12.67 -3.75
C GLU A 200 4.79 -12.67 -4.67
N VAL A 201 5.80 -11.84 -4.34
CA VAL A 201 7.06 -11.66 -5.07
C VAL A 201 8.29 -11.87 -4.19
#